data_AF-A0A931SCQ9-F1
#
_entry.id   AF-A0A931SCQ9-F1
#
_cell.length_a   1.000
_cell.length_b   1.000
_cell.length_c   1.000
_cell.angle_alpha   90.00
_cell.angle_beta   90.00
_cell.angle_gamma   90.00
#
_symmetry.space_group_name_H-M   'P 1'
#
loop_
_entity.id
_entity.type
_entity.pdbx_description
1 polymer ?
#
loop_
_entity_poly.entity_id
_entity_poly.type
_entity_poly.pdbx_seq_one_letter_code
_entity_poly.pdbx_strand_id
1 'polypeptide(L)' 'MLKNVIAPIQAWLMAQGRCVADGQPLTEGKRAKTKNGTFKVTHSCGRIYVFDPKTKRYRRALLEEV' A
#
# COMPACT_ATOMS: atom_id res chain seq x y z
N MET A 1 1.58 -14.15 -19.52
CA MET A 1 1.00 -12.91 -20.09
C MET A 1 0.03 -12.21 -19.13
N LEU A 2 -0.75 -12.93 -18.29
CA LEU A 2 -1.65 -12.34 -17.29
C LEU A 2 -0.96 -11.39 -16.28
N LYS A 3 0.30 -11.68 -15.91
CA LYS A 3 1.16 -10.81 -15.06
C LYS A 3 1.35 -9.41 -15.65
N ASN A 4 1.32 -9.26 -16.97
CA ASN A 4 1.51 -7.99 -17.66
C ASN A 4 0.26 -7.10 -17.61
N VAL A 5 -0.92 -7.67 -17.30
CA VAL A 5 -2.19 -6.93 -17.15
C VAL A 5 -2.49 -6.65 -15.67
N ILE A 6 -2.14 -7.58 -14.78
CA ILE A 6 -2.44 -7.46 -13.34
C ILE A 6 -1.53 -6.42 -12.65
N ALA A 7 -0.23 -6.40 -12.99
CA ALA A 7 0.72 -5.48 -12.34
C ALA A 7 0.40 -3.99 -12.57
N PRO A 8 0.00 -3.54 -13.78
CA PRO A 8 -0.44 -2.15 -14.01
C PRO A 8 -1.64 -1.75 -13.15
N ILE A 9 -2.63 -2.63 -13.01
CA ILE A 9 -3.86 -2.34 -12.23
C ILE A 9 -3.53 -2.22 -10.75
N GLN A 10 -2.67 -3.10 -10.23
CA GLN A 10 -2.20 -3.03 -8.84
C GLN A 10 -1.44 -1.73 -8.58
N ALA A 11 -0.54 -1.33 -9.49
CA ALA A 11 0.20 -0.07 -9.38
C ALA A 11 -0.76 1.14 -9.45
N TRP A 12 -1.75 1.11 -10.33
CA TRP A 12 -2.76 2.15 -10.47
C TRP A 12 -3.63 2.30 -9.21
N LEU A 13 -4.11 1.19 -8.64
CA LEU A 13 -4.86 1.21 -7.38
C LEU A 13 -4.03 1.81 -6.24
N MET A 14 -2.77 1.42 -6.11
CA MET A 14 -1.87 1.98 -5.08
C MET A 14 -1.57 3.46 -5.31
N ALA A 15 -1.45 3.90 -6.57
CA ALA A 15 -1.29 5.32 -6.91
C ALA A 15 -2.51 6.16 -6.52
N GLN A 16 -3.71 5.56 -6.56
CA GLN A 16 -4.94 6.16 -6.04
C GLN A 16 -5.09 6.02 -4.52
N GLY A 17 -4.14 5.39 -3.83
CA GLY A 17 -4.23 5.12 -2.41
C GLY A 17 -5.31 4.10 -2.04
N ARG A 18 -5.61 3.15 -2.94
CA ARG A 18 -6.58 2.07 -2.73
C ARG A 18 -5.88 0.74 -2.49
N CYS A 19 -6.52 -0.11 -1.72
CA CYS A 19 -6.07 -1.47 -1.46
C CYS A 19 -6.21 -2.33 -2.73
N VAL A 20 -5.18 -3.13 -3.03
CA VAL A 20 -5.15 -3.97 -4.25
C VAL A 20 -6.12 -5.16 -4.25
N ALA A 21 -6.87 -5.35 -3.16
CA ALA A 21 -7.69 -6.54 -2.95
C ALA A 21 -9.19 -6.25 -3.02
N ASP A 22 -9.62 -5.20 -2.32
CA ASP A 22 -11.01 -4.81 -2.14
C ASP A 22 -11.27 -3.39 -2.71
N GLY A 23 -10.22 -2.67 -3.13
CA GLY A 23 -10.34 -1.33 -3.71
C GLY A 23 -10.68 -0.23 -2.71
N GLN A 24 -10.75 -0.54 -1.41
CA GLN A 24 -11.07 0.45 -0.36
C GLN A 24 -9.91 1.42 -0.11
N PRO A 25 -10.17 2.64 0.40
CA PRO A 25 -9.14 3.63 0.67
C PRO A 25 -8.16 3.18 1.77
N LEU A 26 -6.85 3.26 1.48
CA LEU A 26 -5.80 2.98 2.46
C LEU A 26 -5.73 4.02 3.59
N THR A 27 -6.41 5.16 3.44
CA THR A 27 -6.54 6.19 4.49
C THR A 27 -7.33 5.71 5.70
N GLU A 28 -8.21 4.73 5.52
CA GLU A 28 -9.03 4.14 6.61
C GLU A 28 -8.24 3.07 7.40
N GLY A 29 -7.08 2.65 6.89
CA GLY A 29 -6.21 1.68 7.54
C GLY A 29 -5.48 2.26 8.76
N LYS A 30 -5.06 1.37 9.67
CA LYS A 30 -4.26 1.75 10.85
C LYS A 30 -2.88 2.22 10.40
N ARG A 31 -2.53 3.48 10.71
CA ARG A 31 -1.25 4.11 10.36
C ARG A 31 -0.29 4.12 11.55
N ALA A 32 0.91 3.59 11.37
CA ALA A 32 2.00 3.63 12.34
C ALA A 32 3.25 4.24 11.71
N LYS A 33 3.90 5.18 12.41
CA LYS A 33 5.12 5.81 11.92
C LYS A 33 6.31 4.86 12.09
N THR A 34 7.08 4.67 11.03
CA THR A 34 8.32 3.88 11.06
C THR A 34 9.52 4.77 11.36
N LYS A 35 10.62 4.16 11.85
CA LYS A 35 11.88 4.87 12.15
C LYS A 35 12.45 5.60 10.92
N ASN A 36 12.17 5.10 9.72
CA ASN A 36 12.65 5.65 8.45
C ASN A 36 11.82 6.84 7.94
N GLY A 37 10.85 7.33 8.72
CA GLY A 37 9.99 8.46 8.34
C GLY A 37 8.85 8.11 7.39
N THR A 38 8.66 6.83 7.06
CA THR A 38 7.49 6.33 6.32
C THR A 38 6.37 5.90 7.27
N PHE A 39 5.17 5.66 6.75
CA PHE A 39 4.03 5.18 7.53
C PHE A 39 3.66 3.76 7.12
N LYS A 40 3.69 2.82 8.05
CA LYS A 40 3.09 1.50 7.89
C LYS A 40 1.58 1.64 7.98
N VAL A 41 0.87 1.10 7.01
CA VAL A 41 -0.58 1.19 6.87
C VAL A 41 -1.15 -0.22 6.80
N THR A 42 -1.87 -0.64 7.84
CA THR A 42 -2.54 -1.95 7.88
C THR A 42 -4.00 -1.77 7.49
N HIS A 43 -4.39 -2.35 6.34
CA HIS A 43 -5.76 -2.34 5.86
C HIS A 43 -6.64 -3.32 6.64
N SER A 44 -7.96 -3.10 6.65
CA SER A 44 -8.96 -4.01 7.26
C SER A 44 -8.86 -5.44 6.72
N CYS A 45 -8.50 -5.60 5.44
CA CYS A 45 -8.27 -6.91 4.81
C CYS A 45 -7.00 -7.64 5.26
N GLY A 46 -6.21 -7.06 6.18
CA GLY A 46 -4.96 -7.63 6.68
C GLY A 46 -3.72 -7.34 5.82
N ARG A 47 -3.87 -6.75 4.63
CA ARG A 47 -2.71 -6.32 3.81
C ARG A 47 -2.03 -5.09 4.42
N ILE A 48 -0.70 -5.11 4.37
CA ILE A 48 0.14 -4.06 4.90
C ILE A 48 0.81 -3.31 3.75
N TYR A 49 0.74 -1.99 3.83
CA TYR A 49 1.33 -1.05 2.90
C TYR A 49 2.29 -0.14 3.64
N VAL A 50 3.20 0.47 2.89
CA VAL A 50 4.08 1.54 3.37
C VAL A 50 3.77 2.77 2.54
N PHE A 51 3.42 3.85 3.21
CA PHE A 51 3.21 5.16 2.64
C PHE A 51 4.45 6.01 2.87
N ASP A 52 5.07 6.47 1.79
CA ASP A 52 6.17 7.40 1.84
C ASP A 52 5.64 8.84 1.71
N PRO A 53 5.77 9.69 2.75
CA PRO A 53 5.29 11.06 2.69
C PRO A 53 6.10 11.95 1.73
N LYS A 54 7.35 11.58 1.40
CA LYS A 54 8.20 12.35 0.48
C LYS A 54 7.71 12.22 -0.96
N THR A 55 7.40 10.99 -1.37
CA THR A 55 6.93 10.69 -2.73
C THR A 55 5.40 10.66 -2.84
N LYS A 56 4.68 10.68 -1.71
CA LYS A 56 3.21 10.51 -1.60
C LYS A 56 2.71 9.22 -2.24
N ARG A 57 3.54 8.17 -2.24
CA ARG A 57 3.22 6.89 -2.86
C ARG A 57 3.00 5.80 -1.82
N TYR A 58 2.09 4.89 -2.15
CA TYR A 58 1.93 3.63 -1.44
C TYR A 58 2.72 2.54 -2.16
N ARG A 59 3.39 1.70 -1.39
CA ARG A 59 3.92 0.41 -1.83
C ARG A 59 3.47 -0.68 -0.87
N ARG A 60 3.56 -1.94 -1.29
CA ARG A 60 3.39 -3.06 -0.37
C ARG A 60 4.55 -3.09 0.64
N ALA A 61 4.25 -3.48 1.88
CA ALA A 61 5.28 -3.76 2.86
C ALA A 61 6.16 -4.94 2.42
N LEU A 62 7.46 -4.85 2.67
CA LEU A 62 8.37 -5.98 2.54
C LEU A 62 8.14 -6.95 3.71
N LEU A 63 8.63 -8.19 3.57
CA LEU A 63 8.48 -9.21 4.61
C LEU A 63 9.08 -8.76 5.96
N GLU A 64 10.19 -8.02 5.92
CA GLU A 64 10.88 -7.45 7.08
C GLU A 64 10.08 -6.32 7.77
N GLU A 65 9.04 -5.80 7.12
CA GLU A 65 8.21 -4.69 7.61
C GLU A 65 6.83 -5.13 8.11
N VAL A 66 6.52 -6.43 8.03
CA VAL A 66 5.25 -7.05 8.48
C VAL A 66 5.22 -7.23 9.99
#